data_AF-A0A1D1ZRG9-F1
#
_entry.id   AF-A0A1D1ZRG9-F1
#
_cell.length_a   1.000
_cell.length_b   1.000
_cell.length_c   1.000
_cell.angle_alpha   90.00
_cell.angle_beta   90.00
_cell.angle_gamma   90.00
#
_symmetry.space_group_name_H-M   'P 1'
#
loop_
_entity.id
_entity.type
_entity.pdbx_description
1 polymer ?
#
loop_
_entity_poly.entity_id
_entity_poly.type
_entity_poly.pdbx_seq_one_letter_code
_entity_poly.pdbx_strand_id
1 'polypeptide(L)'
;MPWITPLSDSMCAIFRTHPSLPPHIRHRQIFRTEHWSRRLGADSSLPLMSVVLTTTMAASAGAVAILHPEYLSSLLHHPLLTSLQSWGSITLPWREALYTGLFTTDAVLLMEVFALKDVSSTDAAIVYTLEPVLGAALAFAFLGERWTPRGWVGAALIVGSSVFSQVANSKGKEE
;
A
#
# COMPACT_ATOMS: atom_id res chain seq x y z
N MET A 1 -13.74 -5.99 -26.82
CA MET A 1 -13.47 -5.43 -25.48
C MET A 1 -12.14 -4.66 -25.50
N PRO A 2 -12.12 -3.33 -25.78
CA PRO A 2 -10.87 -2.58 -25.97
C PRO A 2 -10.57 -1.48 -24.92
N TRP A 3 -11.21 -1.46 -23.74
CA TRP A 3 -11.11 -0.32 -22.81
C TRP A 3 -10.07 -0.45 -21.67
N ILE A 4 -9.38 -1.59 -21.52
CA ILE A 4 -8.50 -1.85 -20.35
C ILE A 4 -7.03 -1.51 -20.63
N THR A 5 -6.60 -1.42 -21.88
CA THR A 5 -5.19 -1.18 -22.23
C THR A 5 -4.68 0.27 -22.12
N PRO A 6 -5.45 1.36 -22.36
CA PRO A 6 -4.85 2.70 -22.39
C PRO A 6 -4.50 3.27 -21.00
N LEU A 7 -5.04 2.71 -19.92
CA LEU A 7 -4.75 3.17 -18.55
C LEU A 7 -3.44 2.60 -18.00
N SER A 8 -3.12 1.36 -18.37
CA SER A 8 -1.88 0.66 -17.99
C SER A 8 -0.64 1.36 -18.54
N ASP A 9 -0.65 1.71 -19.82
CA ASP A 9 0.48 2.41 -20.46
C ASP A 9 0.67 3.83 -19.93
N SER A 10 -0.43 4.51 -19.56
CA SER A 10 -0.38 5.85 -18.98
C SER A 10 0.15 5.85 -17.53
N MET A 11 -0.16 4.81 -16.74
CA MET A 11 0.37 4.65 -15.38
C MET A 11 1.86 4.24 -15.40
N CYS A 12 2.28 3.37 -16.34
CA CYS A 12 3.69 3.03 -16.54
C CYS A 12 4.54 4.24 -16.99
N ALA A 13 3.97 5.18 -17.73
CA ALA A 13 4.66 6.42 -18.13
C ALA A 13 4.85 7.42 -16.98
N ILE A 14 4.01 7.36 -15.94
CA ILE A 14 4.10 8.22 -14.75
C ILE A 14 5.26 7.79 -13.83
N PHE A 15 5.63 6.50 -13.84
CA PHE A 15 6.62 5.94 -12.92
C PHE A 15 8.07 5.93 -13.46
N ARG A 16 8.28 6.30 -14.74
CA ARG A 16 9.62 6.33 -15.35
C ARG A 16 10.32 7.66 -15.02
N THR A 17 11.02 7.63 -13.90
CA THR A 17 11.80 8.68 -13.25
C THR A 17 12.87 9.32 -14.15
N HIS A 18 12.87 10.66 -14.23
CA HIS A 18 14.07 11.46 -14.49
C HIS A 18 14.36 12.32 -13.25
N PRO A 19 15.48 12.12 -12.53
CA PRO A 19 15.76 12.78 -11.26
C PRO A 19 16.28 14.24 -11.37
N SER A 20 16.12 14.91 -12.51
CA SER A 20 16.77 16.21 -12.78
C SER A 20 15.87 17.27 -13.42
N LEU A 21 14.57 17.32 -13.07
CA LEU A 21 13.65 18.29 -13.65
C LEU A 21 13.62 19.64 -12.89
N PRO A 22 13.72 20.78 -13.61
CA PRO A 22 13.78 22.12 -13.03
C PRO A 22 12.49 22.52 -12.29
N PRO A 23 12.55 23.44 -11.30
CA PRO A 23 11.47 23.72 -10.35
C PRO A 23 10.15 24.14 -11.01
N HIS A 24 10.19 24.78 -12.18
CA HIS A 24 9.00 25.19 -12.93
C HIS A 24 8.16 24.01 -13.47
N ILE A 25 8.74 22.81 -13.63
CA ILE A 25 8.03 21.61 -14.13
C ILE A 25 7.43 20.79 -12.96
N ARG A 26 8.02 20.86 -11.76
CA ARG A 26 7.51 20.19 -10.55
C ARG A 26 6.11 20.67 -10.17
N HIS A 27 5.88 21.99 -10.25
CA HIS A 27 4.54 22.57 -10.08
C HIS A 27 3.53 22.00 -11.08
N ARG A 28 3.95 21.68 -12.31
CA ARG A 28 3.06 21.18 -13.35
C ARG A 28 2.58 19.74 -13.11
N GLN A 29 3.34 18.92 -12.37
CA GLN A 29 2.97 17.54 -12.02
C GLN A 29 1.95 17.50 -10.88
N ILE A 30 2.17 18.28 -9.81
CA ILE A 30 1.21 18.41 -8.70
C ILE A 30 -0.11 19.04 -9.18
N PHE A 31 -0.04 20.03 -10.09
CA PHE A 31 -1.25 20.60 -10.69
C PHE A 31 -2.01 19.59 -11.58
N ARG A 32 -1.33 18.63 -12.21
CA ARG A 32 -2.01 17.60 -13.02
C ARG A 32 -2.72 16.55 -12.15
N THR A 33 -2.07 16.06 -11.09
CA THR A 33 -2.70 15.08 -10.17
C THR A 33 -3.86 15.71 -9.41
N GLU A 34 -3.69 16.96 -8.95
CA GLU A 34 -4.77 17.73 -8.32
C GLU A 34 -5.90 18.03 -9.30
N HIS A 35 -5.58 18.32 -10.57
CA HIS A 35 -6.60 18.53 -11.60
C HIS A 35 -7.44 17.27 -11.85
N TRP A 36 -6.82 16.10 -11.97
CA TRP A 36 -7.55 14.85 -12.15
C TRP A 36 -8.34 14.46 -10.89
N SER A 37 -7.76 14.64 -9.70
CA SER A 37 -8.45 14.42 -8.43
C SER A 37 -9.70 15.31 -8.29
N ARG A 38 -9.60 16.60 -8.62
CA ARG A 38 -10.75 17.53 -8.61
C ARG A 38 -11.77 17.22 -9.70
N ARG A 39 -11.35 16.73 -10.86
CA ARG A 39 -12.27 16.32 -11.95
C ARG A 39 -13.01 15.02 -11.67
N LEU A 40 -12.44 14.13 -10.86
CA LEU A 40 -13.04 12.83 -10.55
C LEU A 40 -14.23 12.98 -9.58
N GLY A 41 -14.37 14.09 -8.85
CA GLY A 41 -15.52 14.33 -7.96
C GLY A 41 -15.58 13.34 -6.79
N ALA A 42 -16.25 13.71 -5.70
CA ALA A 42 -16.38 12.82 -4.53
C ALA A 42 -17.04 11.48 -4.89
N ASP A 43 -17.90 11.47 -5.91
CA ASP A 43 -18.62 10.28 -6.38
C ASP A 43 -17.72 9.21 -7.02
N SER A 44 -16.53 9.57 -7.53
CA SER A 44 -15.60 8.59 -8.13
C SER A 44 -14.59 8.01 -7.12
N SER A 45 -14.64 8.40 -5.84
CA SER A 45 -13.75 7.83 -4.81
C SER A 45 -14.04 6.34 -4.58
N LEU A 46 -15.31 5.95 -4.51
CA LEU A 46 -15.76 4.57 -4.34
C LEU A 46 -15.30 3.63 -5.48
N PRO A 47 -15.45 3.96 -6.78
CA PRO A 47 -14.94 3.11 -7.84
C PRO A 47 -13.42 3.07 -7.93
N LEU A 48 -12.70 4.10 -7.47
CA LEU A 48 -11.23 4.03 -7.41
C LEU A 48 -10.77 3.05 -6.33
N MET A 49 -11.41 3.07 -5.15
CA MET A 49 -11.12 2.08 -4.11
C MET A 49 -11.46 0.66 -4.57
N SER A 50 -12.57 0.46 -5.32
CA SER A 50 -12.90 -0.86 -5.85
C SER A 50 -11.87 -1.35 -6.89
N VAL A 51 -11.33 -0.45 -7.72
CA VAL A 51 -10.23 -0.79 -8.65
C VAL A 51 -8.96 -1.19 -7.88
N VAL A 52 -8.58 -0.47 -6.82
CA VAL A 52 -7.43 -0.86 -5.99
C VAL A 52 -7.67 -2.23 -5.35
N LEU A 53 -8.82 -2.44 -4.70
CA LEU A 53 -9.12 -3.71 -4.04
C LEU A 53 -9.16 -4.89 -5.03
N THR A 54 -9.74 -4.70 -6.22
CA THR A 54 -9.78 -5.74 -7.26
C THR A 54 -8.40 -6.05 -7.84
N THR A 55 -7.58 -5.03 -8.08
CA THR A 55 -6.20 -5.23 -8.56
C THR A 55 -5.33 -5.91 -7.51
N THR A 56 -5.44 -5.52 -6.23
CA THR A 56 -4.75 -6.20 -5.12
C THR A 56 -5.20 -7.64 -5.00
N MET A 57 -6.50 -7.91 -5.02
CA MET A 57 -7.05 -9.27 -4.93
C MET A 57 -6.57 -10.15 -6.09
N ALA A 58 -6.56 -9.62 -7.32
CA ALA A 58 -6.07 -10.34 -8.49
C ALA A 58 -4.56 -10.65 -8.38
N ALA A 59 -3.75 -9.69 -7.94
CA ALA A 59 -2.32 -9.88 -7.74
C ALA A 59 -2.03 -10.93 -6.64
N SER A 60 -2.73 -10.86 -5.51
CA SER A 60 -2.62 -11.84 -4.43
C SER A 60 -3.06 -13.24 -4.88
N ALA A 61 -4.17 -13.36 -5.61
CA ALA A 61 -4.64 -14.64 -6.15
C ALA A 61 -3.64 -15.22 -7.16
N GLY A 62 -3.05 -14.38 -8.03
CA GLY A 62 -2.00 -14.78 -8.96
C GLY A 62 -0.75 -15.28 -8.24
N ALA A 63 -0.31 -14.59 -7.19
CA ALA A 63 0.82 -15.02 -6.37
C ALA A 63 0.58 -16.38 -5.71
N VAL A 64 -0.62 -16.59 -5.14
CA VAL A 64 -1.01 -17.88 -4.52
C VAL A 64 -1.05 -19.00 -5.57
N ALA A 65 -1.60 -18.74 -6.77
CA ALA A 65 -1.67 -19.73 -7.84
C ALA A 65 -0.28 -20.20 -8.33
N ILE A 66 0.72 -19.32 -8.30
CA ILE A 66 2.10 -19.64 -8.69
C ILE A 66 2.85 -20.40 -7.58
N LEU A 67 2.68 -19.97 -6.33
CA LEU A 67 3.45 -20.50 -5.20
C LEU A 67 2.87 -21.80 -4.62
N HIS A 68 1.55 -22.00 -4.72
CA HIS A 68 0.86 -23.18 -4.17
C HIS A 68 -0.29 -23.68 -5.08
N PRO A 69 0.03 -24.44 -6.15
CA PRO A 69 -0.97 -24.94 -7.11
C PRO A 69 -2.02 -25.88 -6.48
N GLU A 70 -1.71 -26.46 -5.32
CA GLU A 70 -2.57 -27.36 -4.52
C GLU A 70 -3.85 -26.65 -3.98
N TYR A 71 -3.78 -25.34 -3.72
CA TYR A 71 -4.95 -24.60 -3.24
C TYR A 71 -5.94 -24.31 -4.36
N LEU A 72 -5.47 -24.22 -5.61
CA LEU A 72 -6.31 -23.97 -6.78
C LEU A 72 -7.21 -25.18 -7.09
N SER A 73 -6.67 -26.39 -6.92
CA SER A 73 -7.46 -27.61 -7.02
C SER A 73 -8.45 -27.73 -5.86
N SER A 74 -8.04 -27.38 -4.64
CA SER A 74 -8.94 -27.37 -3.46
C SER A 74 -10.10 -26.36 -3.59
N LEU A 75 -9.88 -25.22 -4.25
CA LEU A 75 -10.89 -24.20 -4.53
C LEU A 75 -11.99 -24.67 -5.50
N LEU A 76 -11.64 -25.59 -6.42
CA LEU A 76 -12.58 -26.20 -7.36
C LEU A 76 -13.44 -27.30 -6.71
N HIS A 77 -12.96 -27.92 -5.62
CA HIS A 77 -13.64 -29.03 -4.95
C HIS A 77 -14.52 -28.57 -3.77
N HIS A 78 -14.23 -27.42 -3.14
CA HIS A 78 -15.10 -26.80 -2.15
C HIS A 78 -15.91 -25.66 -2.79
N PRO A 79 -17.22 -25.83 -3.00
CA PRO A 79 -18.00 -24.88 -3.76
C PRO A 79 -18.07 -23.54 -3.04
N LEU A 80 -17.74 -22.46 -3.75
CA LEU A 80 -17.99 -21.05 -3.41
C LEU A 80 -19.36 -20.79 -2.76
N LEU A 81 -20.35 -21.65 -3.02
CA LEU A 81 -21.70 -21.66 -2.47
C LEU A 81 -21.77 -21.95 -0.96
N THR A 82 -20.91 -22.81 -0.38
CA THR A 82 -20.89 -23.03 1.08
C THR A 82 -20.34 -21.81 1.81
N SER A 83 -19.35 -21.13 1.21
CA SER A 83 -18.81 -19.86 1.70
C SER A 83 -19.77 -18.68 1.56
N LEU A 84 -20.75 -18.72 0.66
CA LEU A 84 -21.83 -17.70 0.60
C LEU A 84 -22.96 -18.00 1.57
N GLN A 85 -23.27 -19.28 1.82
CA GLN A 85 -24.35 -19.69 2.72
C GLN A 85 -24.00 -19.48 4.21
N SER A 86 -22.71 -19.44 4.57
CA SER A 86 -22.25 -19.20 5.94
C SER A 86 -22.30 -17.73 6.39
N TRP A 87 -22.58 -16.77 5.49
CA TRP A 87 -22.64 -15.34 5.86
C TRP A 87 -23.75 -15.05 6.87
N GLY A 88 -24.82 -15.86 6.86
CA GLY A 88 -25.95 -15.74 7.78
C GLY A 88 -25.70 -16.29 9.20
N SER A 89 -24.61 -17.05 9.43
CA SER A 89 -24.32 -17.70 10.72
C SER A 89 -23.10 -17.13 11.45
N ILE A 90 -22.55 -16.00 10.98
CA ILE A 90 -21.39 -15.35 11.62
C ILE A 90 -21.85 -14.63 12.89
N THR A 91 -21.65 -15.25 14.04
CA THR A 91 -21.68 -14.56 15.33
C THR A 91 -20.42 -13.72 15.44
N LEU A 92 -20.48 -12.46 14.98
CA LEU A 92 -19.35 -11.55 15.07
C LEU A 92 -19.00 -11.29 16.54
N PRO A 93 -17.73 -11.46 16.95
CA PRO A 93 -17.29 -11.06 18.27
C PRO A 93 -17.28 -9.52 18.34
N TRP A 94 -18.42 -8.92 18.70
CA TRP A 94 -18.63 -7.47 18.71
C TRP A 94 -17.58 -6.70 19.52
N ARG A 95 -17.04 -7.30 20.58
CA ARG A 95 -15.95 -6.72 21.37
C ARG A 95 -14.67 -6.58 20.56
N GLU A 96 -14.25 -7.65 19.89
CA GLU A 96 -13.06 -7.66 19.05
C GLU A 96 -13.24 -6.75 17.84
N ALA A 97 -14.43 -6.78 17.21
CA ALA A 97 -14.75 -5.90 16.08
C ALA A 97 -14.68 -4.41 16.46
N LEU A 98 -15.25 -4.02 17.60
CA LEU A 98 -15.19 -2.64 18.08
C LEU A 98 -13.78 -2.24 18.52
N TYR A 99 -13.04 -3.14 19.16
CA TYR A 99 -11.65 -2.88 19.53
C TYR A 99 -10.78 -2.70 18.27
N THR A 100 -10.92 -3.59 17.28
CA THR A 100 -10.13 -3.49 16.08
C THR A 100 -10.53 -2.29 15.20
N GLY A 101 -11.81 -1.95 15.14
CA GLY A 101 -12.27 -0.83 14.32
C GLY A 101 -11.90 0.52 14.95
N LEU A 102 -12.32 0.74 16.20
CA LEU A 102 -12.24 2.06 16.81
C LEU A 102 -10.83 2.38 17.34
N PHE A 103 -10.16 1.40 17.97
CA PHE A 103 -8.89 1.66 18.63
C PHE A 103 -7.69 1.45 17.72
N THR A 104 -7.60 0.35 16.98
CA THR A 104 -6.42 0.12 16.13
C THR A 104 -6.56 0.68 14.72
N THR A 105 -7.75 0.77 14.13
CA THR A 105 -7.89 1.37 12.79
C THR A 105 -8.11 2.87 12.90
N ASP A 106 -9.22 3.31 13.47
CA ASP A 106 -9.58 4.74 13.47
C ASP A 106 -8.57 5.59 14.25
N ALA A 107 -8.17 5.18 15.45
CA ALA A 107 -7.24 5.99 16.25
C ALA A 107 -5.83 6.06 15.62
N VAL A 108 -5.33 4.98 15.01
CA VAL A 108 -4.04 4.97 14.32
C VAL A 108 -4.10 5.85 13.08
N LEU A 109 -5.15 5.75 12.26
CA LEU A 109 -5.33 6.60 11.09
C LEU A 109 -5.43 8.09 11.47
N LEU A 110 -6.15 8.41 12.54
CA LEU A 110 -6.20 9.79 13.05
C LEU A 110 -4.82 10.27 13.47
N MET A 111 -4.10 9.48 14.25
CA MET A 111 -2.75 9.81 14.70
C MET A 111 -1.78 9.97 13.53
N GLU A 112 -1.90 9.13 12.50
CA GLU A 112 -1.11 9.18 11.27
C GLU A 112 -1.41 10.45 10.46
N VAL A 113 -2.69 10.80 10.28
CA VAL A 113 -3.09 12.07 9.63
C VAL A 113 -2.57 13.27 10.41
N PHE A 114 -2.58 13.24 11.74
CA PHE A 114 -2.01 14.30 12.57
C PHE A 114 -0.48 14.37 12.43
N ALA A 115 0.21 13.24 12.46
CA ALA A 115 1.66 13.18 12.37
C ALA A 115 2.17 13.64 11.00
N LEU A 116 1.48 13.30 9.92
CA LEU A 116 1.90 13.62 8.55
C LEU A 116 1.52 15.04 8.11
N LYS A 117 0.70 15.76 8.89
CA LYS A 117 0.23 17.09 8.52
C LYS A 117 1.35 18.13 8.40
N ASP A 118 2.38 17.99 9.23
CA ASP A 118 3.50 18.94 9.31
C ASP A 118 4.79 18.39 8.67
N VAL A 119 4.75 17.19 8.08
CA VAL A 119 5.91 16.49 7.50
C VAL A 119 5.95 16.67 5.99
N SER A 120 7.15 16.90 5.43
CA SER A 120 7.32 17.03 3.98
C SER A 120 6.96 15.73 3.27
N SER A 121 6.42 15.80 2.04
CA SER A 121 5.97 14.60 1.30
C SER A 121 7.08 13.57 1.07
N THR A 122 8.34 14.01 0.98
CA THR A 122 9.49 13.11 0.82
C THR A 122 9.79 12.37 2.13
N ASP A 123 9.77 13.07 3.26
CA ASP A 123 10.03 12.44 4.57
C ASP A 123 8.88 11.49 4.95
N ALA A 124 7.63 11.89 4.68
CA ALA A 124 6.46 11.04 4.86
C ALA A 124 6.57 9.73 4.06
N ALA A 125 7.00 9.81 2.80
CA ALA A 125 7.20 8.62 1.96
C ALA A 125 8.29 7.68 2.54
N ILE A 126 9.34 8.22 3.15
CA ILE A 126 10.39 7.43 3.81
C ILE A 126 9.84 6.74 5.07
N VAL A 127 8.98 7.41 5.84
CA VAL A 127 8.34 6.78 7.02
C VAL A 127 7.45 5.60 6.59
N TYR A 128 6.64 5.77 5.56
CA TYR A 128 5.78 4.69 5.05
C TYR A 128 6.56 3.46 4.55
N THR A 129 7.70 3.67 3.91
CA THR A 129 8.52 2.53 3.46
C THR A 129 9.20 1.80 4.61
N LEU A 130 9.41 2.46 5.76
CA LEU A 130 9.98 1.86 6.97
C LEU A 130 8.97 1.08 7.83
N GLU A 131 7.69 1.34 7.68
CA GLU A 131 6.61 0.64 8.40
C GLU A 131 6.73 -0.90 8.44
N PRO A 132 6.97 -1.62 7.31
CA PRO A 132 7.15 -3.08 7.36
C PRO A 132 8.36 -3.53 8.19
N VAL A 133 9.42 -2.73 8.27
CA VAL A 133 10.60 -3.04 9.09
C VAL A 133 10.27 -2.88 10.58
N LEU A 134 9.53 -1.83 10.92
CA LEU A 134 9.05 -1.62 12.29
C LEU A 134 8.04 -2.71 12.69
N GLY A 135 7.13 -3.09 11.81
CA GLY A 135 6.19 -4.20 12.03
C GLY A 135 6.92 -5.52 12.29
N ALA A 136 7.91 -5.85 11.46
CA ALA A 136 8.73 -7.05 11.65
C ALA A 136 9.59 -6.99 12.93
N ALA A 137 10.08 -5.82 13.32
CA ALA A 137 10.84 -5.63 14.55
C ALA A 137 9.96 -5.76 15.80
N LEU A 138 8.75 -5.20 15.76
CA LEU A 138 7.76 -5.34 16.83
C LEU A 138 7.28 -6.79 16.97
N ALA A 139 7.03 -7.49 15.86
CA ALA A 139 6.71 -8.91 15.87
C ALA A 139 7.84 -9.76 16.48
N PHE A 140 9.10 -9.45 16.16
CA PHE A 140 10.26 -10.08 16.79
C PHE A 140 10.32 -9.78 18.30
N ALA A 141 10.07 -8.54 18.71
CA ALA A 141 10.19 -8.11 20.10
C ALA A 141 9.06 -8.61 21.02
N PHE A 142 7.80 -8.55 20.56
CA PHE A 142 6.62 -8.92 21.36
C PHE A 142 6.20 -10.37 21.16
N LEU A 143 6.34 -10.91 19.95
CA LEU A 143 5.88 -12.25 19.58
C LEU A 143 7.02 -13.29 19.53
N GLY A 144 8.27 -12.83 19.51
CA GLY A 144 9.45 -13.71 19.45
C GLY A 144 9.66 -14.36 18.08
N GLU A 145 8.99 -13.87 17.03
CA GLU A 145 9.09 -14.42 15.68
C GLU A 145 10.49 -14.18 15.09
N ARG A 146 11.15 -15.25 14.64
CA ARG A 146 12.51 -15.18 14.10
C ARG A 146 12.52 -14.64 12.68
N TRP A 147 13.45 -13.72 12.42
CA TRP A 147 13.66 -13.19 11.09
C TRP A 147 14.28 -14.25 10.16
N THR A 148 13.64 -14.47 9.01
CA THR A 148 14.21 -15.29 7.93
C THR A 148 15.40 -14.55 7.29
N PRO A 149 16.42 -15.24 6.75
CA PRO A 149 17.53 -14.59 6.06
C PRO A 149 17.09 -13.63 4.93
N ARG A 150 16.00 -13.96 4.23
CA ARG A 150 15.37 -13.07 3.23
C ARG A 150 14.77 -11.80 3.85
N GLY A 151 14.24 -11.90 5.07
CA GLY A 151 13.71 -10.76 5.83
C GLY A 151 14.81 -9.78 6.21
N TRP A 152 15.98 -10.28 6.62
CA TRP A 152 17.17 -9.43 6.87
C TRP A 152 17.62 -8.68 5.62
N VAL A 153 17.67 -9.33 4.47
CA VAL A 153 18.02 -8.68 3.19
C VAL A 153 17.00 -7.61 2.81
N GLY A 154 15.71 -7.90 2.95
CA GLY A 154 14.64 -6.93 2.68
C GLY A 154 14.73 -5.71 3.61
N ALA A 155 14.91 -5.93 4.91
CA ALA A 155 15.06 -4.85 5.89
C ALA A 155 16.29 -3.98 5.59
N ALA A 156 17.43 -4.60 5.27
CA ALA A 156 18.64 -3.87 4.89
C ALA A 156 18.44 -3.00 3.63
N LEU A 157 17.68 -3.49 2.64
CA LEU A 157 17.39 -2.75 1.41
C LEU A 157 16.47 -1.55 1.66
N ILE A 158 15.45 -1.71 2.51
CA ILE A 158 14.54 -0.62 2.90
C ILE A 158 15.30 0.46 3.68
N VAL A 159 16.05 0.06 4.71
CA VAL A 159 16.83 1.01 5.52
C VAL A 159 17.90 1.69 4.68
N GLY A 160 18.60 0.93 3.82
CA GLY A 160 19.61 1.46 2.91
C GLY A 160 19.05 2.50 1.94
N SER A 161 17.90 2.23 1.32
CA SER A 161 17.25 3.19 0.42
C SER A 161 16.76 4.45 1.15
N SER A 162 16.26 4.30 2.38
CA SER A 162 15.82 5.42 3.24
C SER A 162 16.98 6.35 3.63
N VAL A 163 18.11 5.78 4.04
CA VAL A 163 19.32 6.55 4.36
C VAL A 163 19.87 7.25 3.12
N PHE A 164 19.92 6.54 2.00
CA PHE A 164 20.36 7.11 0.73
C PHE A 164 19.49 8.31 0.31
N SER A 165 18.17 8.22 0.47
CA SER A 165 17.25 9.30 0.13
C SER A 165 17.47 10.56 0.99
N GLN A 166 17.73 10.39 2.29
CA GLN A 166 18.02 11.52 3.19
C GLN A 166 19.35 12.21 2.85
N VAL A 167 20.40 11.42 2.57
CA VAL A 167 21.73 11.95 2.20
C VAL A 167 21.69 12.66 0.84
N ALA A 168 20.93 12.14 -0.12
CA ALA A 168 20.74 12.80 -1.41
C ALA A 168 19.99 14.14 -1.27
N ASN A 169 19.01 14.23 -0.36
CA ASN A 169 18.26 15.45 -0.10
C ASN A 169 19.09 16.52 0.63
N SER A 170 20.00 16.12 1.52
CA SER A 170 20.87 17.08 2.23
C SER A 170 21.90 17.74 1.31
N LYS A 171 22.46 17.00 0.35
CA LYS A 171 23.46 17.55 -0.60
C LYS A 171 22.91 18.60 -1.55
N GLY A 172 21.62 18.55 -1.90
CA GLY A 172 20.99 19.54 -2.79
C GLY A 172 20.70 20.90 -2.16
N LYS A 173 20.99 21.10 -0.87
CA LYS A 173 20.79 22.38 -0.15
C LYS A 173 22.09 23.17 0.05
N GLU A 174 23.24 22.62 -0.34
CA GLU A 174 24.57 23.23 -0.15
C GLU A 174 25.20 23.76 -1.47
N GLU A 175 24.51 23.63 -2.61
CA GLU A 175 24.80 24.35 -3.88
C GLU A 175 23.82 25.50 -4.10
#